data_AF-A0A955VCF7-F1
#
_entry.id   AF-A0A955VCF7-F1
#
_cell.length_a   1.000
_cell.length_b   1.000
_cell.length_c   1.000
_cell.angle_alpha   90.00
_cell.angle_beta   90.00
_cell.angle_gamma   90.00
#
_symmetry.space_group_name_H-M   'P 1'
#
loop_
_entity.id
_entity.type
_entity.pdbx_description
1 polymer ?
#
loop_
_entity_poly.entity_id
_entity_poly.type
_entity_poly.pdbx_seq_one_letter_code
_entity_poly.pdbx_strand_id
1 'polypeptide(L)'
;YATDVAGNAGAPVTAVARIDRTPPEVAALAADGWRNTDVDVTLQAADALSGVAELVARAEGAGAFAASSVAADTATVTVSAEGITTLWLSAVDRVGHAAAEIPVEVRIDRTPPVVTATAPAGWYNAPVDVSVVASDEPGGSGLARLTVVAAGAEDVPPLDLALTTTAYTVSLEGVTTVTLTAEDGATNQAVSAPATVHVDLTLPEVTLSGLRAYTVDEQVVVGCEASDALSGIASSECGAPRVDAPAWSLGLGSHAVSAEATDLAGNVRLVTGSYEVLVTFDSLVTLTERFADGAPSTSGLVAKLRAAEAAFDKGNDNALAGKIGAFRNALHGAVAGGALTAAQAEVLDTLAAALLP
;
A
#
# COMPACT_ATOMS: atom_id res chain seq x y z
N TYR A 1 -93.59 28.96 25.15
CA TYR A 1 -94.98 28.99 24.63
C TYR A 1 -95.60 30.33 24.98
N ALA A 2 -96.69 30.71 24.33
CA ALA A 2 -97.49 31.86 24.72
C ALA A 2 -98.83 31.38 25.29
N THR A 3 -99.39 32.18 26.17
CA THR A 3 -100.71 31.98 26.76
C THR A 3 -101.61 33.14 26.34
N ASP A 4 -102.82 32.85 25.87
CA ASP A 4 -103.79 33.89 25.55
C ASP A 4 -104.50 34.45 26.81
N VAL A 5 -105.32 35.49 26.61
CA VAL A 5 -106.10 36.14 27.70
C VAL A 5 -107.13 35.19 28.33
N ALA A 6 -107.50 34.09 27.66
CA ALA A 6 -108.42 33.08 28.16
C ALA A 6 -107.72 31.94 28.93
N GLY A 7 -106.39 31.95 29.01
CA GLY A 7 -105.59 30.96 29.74
C GLY A 7 -105.17 29.74 28.92
N ASN A 8 -105.36 29.73 27.60
CA ASN A 8 -104.92 28.62 26.75
C ASN A 8 -103.41 28.72 26.49
N ALA A 9 -102.64 27.72 26.92
CA ALA A 9 -101.21 27.63 26.65
C ALA A 9 -100.95 26.86 25.35
N GLY A 10 -100.19 27.46 24.42
CA GLY A 10 -99.66 26.73 23.27
C GLY A 10 -98.63 25.67 23.66
N ALA A 11 -98.35 24.71 22.78
CA ALA A 11 -97.27 23.75 23.01
C ALA A 11 -95.92 24.48 23.18
N PRO A 12 -95.03 24.03 24.09
CA PRO A 12 -93.70 24.59 24.19
C PRO A 12 -92.95 24.40 22.86
N VAL A 13 -92.58 25.52 22.23
CA VAL A 13 -91.59 25.54 21.16
C VAL A 13 -90.23 25.52 21.83
N THR A 14 -89.48 24.43 21.66
CA THR A 14 -88.09 24.35 22.10
C THR A 14 -87.17 24.75 20.95
N ALA A 15 -86.30 25.72 21.21
CA ALA A 15 -85.10 25.90 20.40
C ALA A 15 -83.94 25.21 21.12
N VAL A 16 -83.18 24.38 20.40
CA VAL A 16 -81.95 23.79 20.91
C VAL A 16 -80.80 24.65 20.45
N ALA A 17 -80.10 25.29 21.39
CA ALA A 17 -78.82 25.92 21.12
C ALA A 17 -77.71 24.86 21.27
N ARG A 18 -76.92 24.65 20.21
CA ARG A 18 -75.67 23.89 20.30
C ARG A 18 -74.54 24.87 20.53
N ILE A 19 -73.82 24.71 21.64
CA ILE A 19 -72.70 25.57 22.02
C ILE A 19 -71.46 24.69 22.00
N ASP A 20 -70.52 25.04 21.14
CA ASP A 20 -69.17 24.51 21.19
C ASP A 20 -68.29 25.42 22.05
N ARG A 21 -67.38 24.84 22.83
CA ARG A 21 -66.38 25.54 23.65
C ARG A 21 -65.03 24.85 23.63
N THR A 22 -64.88 23.78 22.86
CA THR A 22 -63.67 22.96 22.82
C THR A 22 -62.97 23.19 21.50
N PRO A 23 -61.67 23.53 21.50
CA PRO A 23 -60.87 23.49 20.28
C PRO A 23 -60.76 22.07 19.72
N PRO A 24 -60.43 21.92 18.43
CA PRO A 24 -60.15 20.61 17.84
C PRO A 24 -58.89 19.97 18.45
N GLU A 25 -58.83 18.64 18.44
CA GLU A 25 -57.62 17.86 18.74
C GLU A 25 -56.82 17.65 17.46
N VAL A 26 -55.49 17.74 17.55
CA VAL A 26 -54.57 17.67 16.40
C VAL A 26 -53.52 16.58 16.64
N ALA A 27 -53.27 15.75 15.62
CA ALA A 27 -52.24 14.72 15.62
C ALA A 27 -51.47 14.75 14.30
N ALA A 28 -50.17 14.44 14.35
CA ALA A 28 -49.32 14.36 13.17
C ALA A 28 -48.46 13.10 13.18
N LEU A 29 -48.22 12.56 11.99
CA LEU A 29 -47.34 11.42 11.75
C LEU A 29 -46.28 11.79 10.72
N ALA A 30 -45.01 11.61 11.08
CA ALA A 30 -43.85 11.84 10.23
C ALA A 30 -42.84 10.70 10.40
N ALA A 31 -41.99 10.51 9.40
CA ALA A 31 -40.84 9.61 9.52
C ALA A 31 -39.82 10.17 10.53
N ASP A 32 -39.30 9.32 11.41
CA ASP A 32 -38.25 9.70 12.36
C ASP A 32 -36.85 9.57 11.72
N GLY A 33 -35.87 10.25 12.31
CA GLY A 33 -34.47 10.27 11.90
C GLY A 33 -34.17 11.17 10.70
N TRP A 34 -32.91 11.15 10.26
CA TRP A 34 -32.47 11.77 9.02
C TRP A 34 -32.92 10.98 7.80
N ARG A 35 -33.20 11.68 6.69
CA ARG A 35 -33.68 11.09 5.42
C ARG A 35 -32.97 11.71 4.24
N ASN A 36 -32.67 10.91 3.23
CA ASN A 36 -32.15 11.38 1.94
C ASN A 36 -33.23 11.57 0.86
N THR A 37 -34.49 11.51 1.26
CA THR A 37 -35.67 11.63 0.40
C THR A 37 -36.68 12.57 1.03
N ASP A 38 -37.66 12.98 0.23
CA ASP A 38 -38.77 13.80 0.70
C ASP A 38 -39.53 13.09 1.84
N VAL A 39 -39.98 13.87 2.82
CA VAL A 39 -40.74 13.36 3.97
C VAL A 39 -42.14 13.93 3.93
N ASP A 40 -43.11 13.03 3.87
CA ASP A 40 -44.52 13.36 4.00
C ASP A 40 -44.93 13.38 5.48
N VAL A 41 -45.46 14.52 5.92
CA VAL A 41 -46.05 14.69 7.25
C VAL A 41 -47.56 14.71 7.12
N THR A 42 -48.22 13.70 7.67
CA THR A 42 -49.68 13.59 7.66
C THR A 42 -50.25 14.22 8.93
N LEU A 43 -51.07 15.25 8.77
CA LEU A 43 -51.78 15.96 9.82
C LEU A 43 -53.24 15.51 9.82
N GLN A 44 -53.78 15.21 11.00
CA GLN A 44 -55.17 14.87 11.22
C GLN A 44 -55.72 15.71 12.38
N ALA A 45 -56.98 16.16 12.26
CA ALA A 45 -57.69 16.79 13.35
C ALA A 45 -59.08 16.18 13.56
N ALA A 46 -59.57 16.27 14.79
CA ALA A 46 -60.91 15.84 15.17
C ALA A 46 -61.55 16.86 16.10
N ASP A 47 -62.83 17.16 15.87
CA ASP A 47 -63.67 17.90 16.82
C ASP A 47 -65.04 17.22 16.93
N ALA A 48 -65.53 17.03 18.16
CA ALA A 48 -66.70 16.23 18.44
C ALA A 48 -68.04 16.99 18.31
N LEU A 49 -68.02 18.32 18.28
CA LEU A 49 -69.23 19.15 18.37
C LEU A 49 -69.50 19.92 17.08
N SER A 50 -68.62 20.85 16.70
CA SER A 50 -68.75 21.66 15.49
C SER A 50 -68.02 21.07 14.28
N GLY A 51 -67.09 20.14 14.51
CA GLY A 51 -66.26 19.53 13.49
C GLY A 51 -65.12 20.46 13.03
N VAL A 52 -64.18 19.89 12.29
CA VAL A 52 -63.04 20.64 11.75
C VAL A 52 -63.49 21.52 10.57
N ALA A 53 -63.03 22.77 10.55
CA ALA A 53 -63.20 23.69 9.43
C ALA A 53 -61.98 23.69 8.51
N GLU A 54 -60.78 23.84 9.09
CA GLU A 54 -59.53 23.86 8.34
C GLU A 54 -58.35 23.36 9.18
N LEU A 55 -57.38 22.76 8.51
CA LEU A 55 -56.04 22.50 9.04
C LEU A 55 -55.14 23.68 8.68
N VAL A 56 -54.25 24.05 9.59
CA VAL A 56 -53.29 25.14 9.41
C VAL A 56 -51.87 24.59 9.57
N ALA A 57 -51.00 24.91 8.63
CA ALA A 57 -49.60 24.55 8.68
C ALA A 57 -48.71 25.75 8.30
N ARG A 58 -47.57 25.87 8.98
CA ARG A 58 -46.45 26.76 8.62
C ARG A 58 -45.14 26.04 8.89
N ALA A 59 -44.06 26.45 8.23
CA ALA A 59 -42.73 25.89 8.47
C ALA A 59 -41.68 26.98 8.72
N GLU A 60 -40.70 26.64 9.54
CA GLU A 60 -39.48 27.39 9.78
C GLU A 60 -38.26 26.50 9.47
N GLY A 61 -37.09 27.13 9.27
CA GLY A 61 -35.85 26.42 8.94
C GLY A 61 -35.65 26.26 7.43
N ALA A 62 -35.13 25.11 7.01
CA ALA A 62 -34.73 24.85 5.63
C ALA A 62 -35.89 24.96 4.62
N GLY A 63 -37.02 24.33 4.92
CA GLY A 63 -38.22 24.31 4.08
C GLY A 63 -39.26 25.35 4.49
N ALA A 64 -38.85 26.53 4.94
CA ALA A 64 -39.76 27.51 5.51
C ALA A 64 -40.87 27.95 4.54
N PHE A 65 -42.10 28.01 5.05
CA PHE A 65 -43.26 28.57 4.34
C PHE A 65 -44.21 29.27 5.31
N ALA A 66 -44.85 30.33 4.82
CA ALA A 66 -45.83 31.09 5.59
C ALA A 66 -47.10 30.26 5.87
N ALA A 67 -47.84 30.61 6.93
CA ALA A 67 -49.05 29.89 7.29
C ALA A 67 -50.02 29.75 6.11
N SER A 68 -50.47 28.52 5.91
CA SER A 68 -51.44 28.12 4.89
C SER A 68 -52.51 27.25 5.53
N SER A 69 -53.72 27.30 4.99
CA SER A 69 -54.83 26.47 5.46
C SER A 69 -55.48 25.66 4.36
N VAL A 70 -56.05 24.53 4.75
CA VAL A 70 -56.80 23.63 3.85
C VAL A 70 -58.07 23.19 4.54
N ALA A 71 -59.20 23.31 3.84
CA ALA A 71 -60.51 22.90 4.34
C ALA A 71 -60.67 21.37 4.28
N ALA A 72 -60.06 20.69 5.24
CA ALA A 72 -60.09 19.24 5.41
C ALA A 72 -59.92 18.87 6.89
N ASP A 73 -60.17 17.62 7.25
CA ASP A 73 -59.84 17.02 8.56
C ASP A 73 -58.54 16.20 8.52
N THR A 74 -58.00 15.96 7.31
CA THR A 74 -56.70 15.31 7.06
C THR A 74 -55.98 16.02 5.91
N ALA A 75 -54.66 16.24 6.04
CA ALA A 75 -53.81 16.79 5.00
C ALA A 75 -52.37 16.25 5.08
N THR A 76 -51.64 16.34 3.98
CA THR A 76 -50.22 15.97 3.92
C THR A 76 -49.39 17.19 3.54
N VAL A 77 -48.32 17.42 4.30
CA VAL A 77 -47.28 18.41 3.98
C VAL A 77 -46.01 17.65 3.60
N THR A 78 -45.57 17.80 2.36
CA THR A 78 -44.30 17.22 1.89
C THR A 78 -43.17 18.21 2.16
N VAL A 79 -42.16 17.77 2.91
CA VAL A 79 -40.91 18.50 3.10
C VAL A 79 -39.88 17.93 2.15
N SER A 80 -39.34 18.78 1.28
CA SER A 80 -38.29 18.40 0.32
C SER A 80 -37.04 19.27 0.43
N ALA A 81 -37.01 20.29 1.28
CA ALA A 81 -35.79 21.07 1.49
C ALA A 81 -34.82 20.31 2.39
N GLU A 82 -33.55 20.28 1.99
CA GLU A 82 -32.46 19.72 2.80
C GLU A 82 -32.12 20.62 3.99
N GLY A 83 -31.85 19.99 5.13
CA GLY A 83 -31.66 20.60 6.44
C GLY A 83 -32.80 20.27 7.41
N ILE A 84 -32.83 21.00 8.52
CA ILE A 84 -33.86 20.86 9.56
C ILE A 84 -35.02 21.80 9.24
N THR A 85 -36.22 21.24 9.11
CA THR A 85 -37.48 21.98 8.94
C THR A 85 -38.40 21.68 10.12
N THR A 86 -38.83 22.73 10.82
CA THR A 86 -39.82 22.60 11.91
C THR A 86 -41.18 23.03 11.38
N LEU A 87 -42.11 22.08 11.30
CA LEU A 87 -43.51 22.31 10.99
C LEU A 87 -44.26 22.67 12.26
N TRP A 88 -45.08 23.70 12.19
CA TRP A 88 -46.04 24.09 13.22
C TRP A 88 -47.44 23.82 12.69
N LEU A 89 -48.16 22.91 13.33
CA LEU A 89 -49.41 22.34 12.84
C LEU A 89 -50.56 22.63 13.81
N SER A 90 -51.70 23.10 13.32
CA SER A 90 -52.90 23.39 14.11
C SER A 90 -54.17 23.11 13.28
N ALA A 91 -55.34 23.29 13.87
CA ALA A 91 -56.64 23.21 13.22
C ALA A 91 -57.61 24.24 13.81
N VAL A 92 -58.59 24.64 13.01
CA VAL A 92 -59.69 25.53 13.43
C VAL A 92 -61.02 24.78 13.24
N ASP A 93 -61.91 24.88 14.24
CA ASP A 93 -63.25 24.29 14.18
C ASP A 93 -64.25 25.19 13.41
N ARG A 94 -65.49 24.74 13.21
CA ARG A 94 -66.51 25.52 12.46
C ARG A 94 -67.09 26.73 13.21
N VAL A 95 -66.75 26.90 14.48
CA VAL A 95 -67.16 28.05 15.30
C VAL A 95 -66.00 29.04 15.53
N GLY A 96 -64.80 28.71 15.03
CA GLY A 96 -63.60 29.54 15.06
C GLY A 96 -62.66 29.29 16.23
N HIS A 97 -62.80 28.19 16.99
CA HIS A 97 -61.78 27.83 17.98
C HIS A 97 -60.57 27.20 17.30
N ALA A 98 -59.37 27.67 17.65
CA ALA A 98 -58.11 27.14 17.15
C ALA A 98 -57.43 26.25 18.19
N ALA A 99 -56.89 25.11 17.75
CA ALA A 99 -56.01 24.27 18.54
C ALA A 99 -54.67 24.96 18.80
N ALA A 100 -53.97 24.56 19.86
CA ALA A 100 -52.58 24.93 20.04
C ALA A 100 -51.72 24.33 18.90
N GLU A 101 -50.72 25.06 18.43
CA GLU A 101 -49.77 24.52 17.46
C GLU A 101 -48.94 23.39 18.09
N ILE A 102 -48.79 22.28 17.36
CA ILE A 102 -47.84 21.23 17.69
C ILE A 102 -46.62 21.30 16.75
N PRO A 103 -45.39 21.20 17.27
CA PRO A 103 -44.20 21.17 16.44
C PRO A 103 -43.90 19.74 15.94
N VAL A 104 -43.53 19.61 14.68
CA VAL A 104 -42.98 18.39 14.07
C VAL A 104 -41.67 18.74 13.38
N GLU A 105 -40.58 18.13 13.82
CA GLU A 105 -39.26 18.34 13.20
C GLU A 105 -39.01 17.29 12.11
N VAL A 106 -38.61 17.75 10.93
CA VAL A 106 -38.21 16.92 9.80
C VAL A 106 -36.75 17.23 9.47
N ARG A 107 -35.93 16.18 9.33
CA ARG A 107 -34.49 16.29 9.04
C ARG A 107 -34.18 15.59 7.73
N ILE A 108 -33.76 16.35 6.72
CA ILE A 108 -33.38 15.82 5.42
C ILE A 108 -31.92 16.15 5.18
N ASP A 109 -31.15 15.14 4.76
CA ASP A 109 -29.78 15.28 4.31
C ASP A 109 -29.62 14.43 3.06
N ARG A 110 -29.28 15.07 1.95
CA ARG A 110 -29.10 14.43 0.65
C ARG A 110 -27.66 14.49 0.19
N THR A 111 -26.79 15.08 0.99
CA THR A 111 -25.40 15.33 0.63
C THR A 111 -24.60 14.10 1.04
N PRO A 112 -23.97 13.39 0.09
CA PRO A 112 -23.09 12.30 0.47
C PRO A 112 -21.86 12.82 1.22
N PRO A 113 -21.32 12.03 2.17
CA PRO A 113 -20.09 12.39 2.83
C PRO A 113 -18.91 12.44 1.83
N VAL A 114 -17.80 13.02 2.24
CA VAL A 114 -16.53 12.96 1.51
C VAL A 114 -15.65 11.88 2.11
N VAL A 115 -15.06 11.03 1.27
CA VAL A 115 -14.07 10.04 1.68
C VAL A 115 -12.90 9.95 0.70
N THR A 116 -11.67 9.91 1.22
CA THR A 116 -10.46 9.75 0.42
C THR A 116 -9.52 8.70 1.03
N ALA A 117 -8.87 7.95 0.15
CA ALA A 117 -7.80 7.02 0.45
C ALA A 117 -6.55 7.48 -0.33
N THR A 118 -5.42 7.68 0.35
CA THR A 118 -4.17 8.09 -0.31
C THR A 118 -3.01 7.22 0.17
N ALA A 119 -2.32 6.56 -0.77
CA ALA A 119 -1.12 5.78 -0.51
C ALA A 119 0.12 6.52 -1.03
N PRO A 120 1.29 6.35 -0.40
CA PRO A 120 2.54 6.85 -0.96
C PRO A 120 2.96 6.01 -2.17
N ALA A 121 3.75 6.60 -3.08
CA ALA A 121 4.18 5.95 -4.31
C ALA A 121 5.55 5.28 -4.15
N GLY A 122 5.71 4.12 -4.76
CA GLY A 122 6.96 3.33 -4.72
C GLY A 122 6.77 1.99 -4.02
N TRP A 123 7.83 1.18 -4.03
CA TRP A 123 7.91 -0.08 -3.31
C TRP A 123 8.48 0.16 -1.91
N TYR A 124 8.01 -0.62 -0.94
CA TYR A 124 8.41 -0.51 0.46
C TYR A 124 8.73 -1.86 1.07
N ASN A 125 9.82 -1.93 1.84
CA ASN A 125 10.24 -3.12 2.59
C ASN A 125 9.66 -3.21 4.01
N ALA A 126 8.53 -2.54 4.24
CA ALA A 126 7.83 -2.49 5.50
C ALA A 126 6.34 -2.24 5.26
N PRO A 127 5.47 -2.47 6.26
CA PRO A 127 4.07 -2.09 6.17
C PRO A 127 3.90 -0.60 5.85
N VAL A 128 2.87 -0.28 5.06
CA VAL A 128 2.59 1.06 4.55
C VAL A 128 1.19 1.50 4.96
N ASP A 129 1.09 2.73 5.44
CA ASP A 129 -0.18 3.35 5.80
C ASP A 129 -0.83 4.03 4.60
N VAL A 130 -2.08 3.67 4.34
CA VAL A 130 -3.00 4.43 3.49
C VAL A 130 -3.68 5.49 4.35
N SER A 131 -3.48 6.76 4.03
CA SER A 131 -4.15 7.86 4.71
C SER A 131 -5.64 7.84 4.40
N VAL A 132 -6.43 7.93 5.48
CA VAL A 132 -7.89 7.92 5.45
C VAL A 132 -8.40 9.29 5.89
N VAL A 133 -9.23 9.91 5.05
CA VAL A 133 -9.99 11.11 5.42
C VAL A 133 -11.44 10.85 5.10
N ALA A 134 -12.31 10.98 6.10
CA ALA A 134 -13.75 10.94 5.92
C ALA A 134 -14.38 12.09 6.71
N SER A 135 -15.36 12.76 6.12
CA SER A 135 -16.10 13.85 6.77
C SER A 135 -17.46 14.03 6.13
N ASP A 136 -18.41 14.46 6.94
CA ASP A 136 -19.73 14.93 6.49
C ASP A 136 -19.79 16.46 6.48
N GLU A 137 -20.71 17.06 5.73
CA GLU A 137 -20.83 18.51 5.68
C GLU A 137 -21.40 19.12 6.98
N PRO A 138 -21.09 20.39 7.29
CA PRO A 138 -21.66 21.04 8.45
C PRO A 138 -23.19 21.14 8.38
N GLY A 139 -23.87 20.58 9.37
CA GLY A 139 -25.34 20.56 9.43
C GLY A 139 -25.99 19.35 8.76
N GLY A 140 -25.18 18.44 8.20
CA GLY A 140 -25.59 17.13 7.72
C GLY A 140 -25.93 16.15 8.84
N SER A 141 -26.23 14.92 8.44
CA SER A 141 -26.63 13.82 9.33
C SER A 141 -25.46 13.21 10.10
N GLY A 142 -24.22 13.57 9.74
CA GLY A 142 -22.98 13.10 10.32
C GLY A 142 -22.57 11.73 9.78
N LEU A 143 -21.27 11.43 9.82
CA LEU A 143 -20.78 10.09 9.47
C LEU A 143 -21.39 9.03 10.39
N ALA A 144 -21.95 7.98 9.78
CA ALA A 144 -22.53 6.83 10.49
C ALA A 144 -21.69 5.57 10.33
N ARG A 145 -21.04 5.37 9.17
CA ARG A 145 -20.23 4.19 8.87
C ARG A 145 -19.03 4.55 7.99
N LEU A 146 -17.90 3.93 8.28
CA LEU A 146 -16.72 3.93 7.43
C LEU A 146 -16.29 2.48 7.23
N THR A 147 -16.18 2.03 5.99
CA THR A 147 -15.85 0.65 5.64
C THR A 147 -14.66 0.62 4.71
N VAL A 148 -13.75 -0.32 4.91
CA VAL A 148 -12.61 -0.58 4.03
C VAL A 148 -12.78 -1.90 3.29
N VAL A 149 -12.31 -1.95 2.06
CA VAL A 149 -12.09 -3.16 1.27
C VAL A 149 -10.66 -3.11 0.74
N ALA A 150 -9.90 -4.19 0.95
CA ALA A 150 -8.59 -4.38 0.36
C ALA A 150 -8.62 -5.57 -0.59
N ALA A 151 -7.96 -5.47 -1.74
CA ALA A 151 -7.88 -6.54 -2.72
C ALA A 151 -6.46 -6.66 -3.30
N GLY A 152 -6.04 -7.87 -3.65
CA GLY A 152 -4.72 -8.16 -4.22
C GLY A 152 -3.93 -9.09 -3.32
N ALA A 153 -2.71 -8.68 -2.95
CA ALA A 153 -1.88 -9.42 -1.99
C ALA A 153 -2.54 -9.54 -0.62
N GLU A 154 -3.10 -8.44 -0.12
CA GLU A 154 -4.00 -8.42 1.02
C GLU A 154 -5.44 -8.39 0.51
N ASP A 155 -6.22 -9.42 0.88
CA ASP A 155 -7.62 -9.58 0.49
C ASP A 155 -8.50 -9.51 1.72
N VAL A 156 -9.13 -8.36 1.95
CA VAL A 156 -9.95 -8.05 3.11
C VAL A 156 -11.36 -7.72 2.62
N PRO A 157 -12.38 -8.54 2.95
CA PRO A 157 -13.77 -8.22 2.63
C PRO A 157 -14.20 -6.94 3.37
N PRO A 158 -15.35 -6.35 3.01
CA PRO A 158 -15.85 -5.13 3.68
C PRO A 158 -15.76 -5.21 5.20
N LEU A 159 -14.95 -4.34 5.78
CA LEU A 159 -14.68 -4.26 7.22
C LEU A 159 -15.00 -2.86 7.73
N ASP A 160 -15.84 -2.77 8.76
CA ASP A 160 -16.14 -1.50 9.41
C ASP A 160 -14.94 -1.00 10.23
N LEU A 161 -14.58 0.26 10.01
CA LEU A 161 -13.55 0.99 10.73
C LEU A 161 -14.19 1.94 11.77
N ALA A 162 -13.40 2.33 12.76
CA ALA A 162 -13.79 3.44 13.63
C ALA A 162 -13.87 4.74 12.81
N LEU A 163 -14.86 5.58 13.08
CA LEU A 163 -15.03 6.87 12.38
C LEU A 163 -13.88 7.86 12.63
N THR A 164 -13.04 7.58 13.64
CA THR A 164 -11.83 8.36 13.95
C THR A 164 -10.57 7.81 13.27
N THR A 165 -10.68 6.77 12.44
CA THR A 165 -9.53 6.18 11.76
C THR A 165 -8.93 7.15 10.75
N THR A 166 -7.63 7.40 10.86
CA THR A 166 -6.87 8.27 9.96
C THR A 166 -5.89 7.52 9.05
N ALA A 167 -5.68 6.23 9.30
CA ALA A 167 -4.79 5.38 8.51
C ALA A 167 -5.27 3.91 8.50
N TYR A 168 -5.11 3.25 7.36
CA TYR A 168 -5.24 1.80 7.19
C TYR A 168 -3.89 1.22 6.76
N THR A 169 -3.34 0.31 7.55
CA THR A 169 -2.00 -0.27 7.29
C THR A 169 -2.12 -1.52 6.41
N VAL A 170 -1.44 -1.52 5.27
CA VAL A 170 -1.21 -2.72 4.46
C VAL A 170 0.12 -3.34 4.87
N SER A 171 0.12 -4.64 5.14
CA SER A 171 1.30 -5.34 5.69
C SER A 171 1.74 -6.56 4.90
N LEU A 172 0.88 -7.10 4.04
CA LEU A 172 1.22 -8.26 3.22
C LEU A 172 2.01 -7.83 1.97
N GLU A 173 3.01 -8.65 1.67
CA GLU A 173 3.85 -8.51 0.48
C GLU A 173 3.05 -8.67 -0.81
N GLY A 174 3.31 -7.77 -1.75
CA GLY A 174 2.75 -7.70 -3.08
C GLY A 174 2.05 -6.37 -3.33
N VAL A 175 1.11 -6.38 -4.26
CA VAL A 175 0.32 -5.20 -4.63
C VAL A 175 -1.07 -5.32 -4.03
N THR A 176 -1.46 -4.33 -3.22
CA THR A 176 -2.78 -4.25 -2.59
C THR A 176 -3.46 -2.95 -2.99
N THR A 177 -4.72 -3.04 -3.41
CA THR A 177 -5.58 -1.88 -3.66
C THR A 177 -6.57 -1.73 -2.52
N VAL A 178 -6.63 -0.53 -1.93
CA VAL A 178 -7.52 -0.17 -0.84
C VAL A 178 -8.59 0.78 -1.35
N THR A 179 -9.85 0.49 -1.01
CA THR A 179 -11.01 1.35 -1.28
C THR A 179 -11.79 1.56 0.00
N LEU A 180 -12.27 2.79 0.21
CA LEU A 180 -13.07 3.15 1.37
C LEU A 180 -14.47 3.54 0.93
N THR A 181 -15.46 3.21 1.76
CA THR A 181 -16.84 3.67 1.63
C THR A 181 -17.24 4.37 2.92
N ALA A 182 -17.77 5.58 2.82
CA ALA A 182 -18.37 6.29 3.93
C ALA A 182 -19.88 6.39 3.72
N GLU A 183 -20.65 6.23 4.80
CA GLU A 183 -22.10 6.42 4.85
C GLU A 183 -22.45 7.37 5.98
N ASP A 184 -23.39 8.28 5.74
CA ASP A 184 -23.89 9.22 6.74
C ASP A 184 -25.14 8.68 7.48
N GLY A 185 -25.69 9.48 8.40
CA GLY A 185 -26.90 9.16 9.15
C GLY A 185 -28.20 9.15 8.32
N ALA A 186 -28.18 9.73 7.13
CA ALA A 186 -29.28 9.76 6.16
C ALA A 186 -29.17 8.65 5.09
N THR A 187 -28.16 7.78 5.19
CA THR A 187 -27.82 6.68 4.28
C THR A 187 -27.25 7.10 2.93
N ASN A 188 -26.80 8.34 2.77
CA ASN A 188 -26.02 8.73 1.59
C ASN A 188 -24.62 8.10 1.69
N GLN A 189 -24.07 7.71 0.53
CA GLN A 189 -22.78 7.01 0.46
C GLN A 189 -21.81 7.68 -0.50
N ALA A 190 -20.53 7.65 -0.14
CA ALA A 190 -19.43 7.98 -1.02
C ALA A 190 -18.36 6.90 -0.99
N VAL A 191 -17.69 6.71 -2.12
CA VAL A 191 -16.61 5.73 -2.30
C VAL A 191 -15.35 6.48 -2.72
N SER A 192 -14.22 6.17 -2.10
CA SER A 192 -12.95 6.80 -2.44
C SER A 192 -12.44 6.32 -3.80
N ALA A 193 -11.57 7.12 -4.42
CA ALA A 193 -10.68 6.55 -5.44
C ALA A 193 -9.83 5.42 -4.82
N PRO A 194 -9.44 4.39 -5.60
CA PRO A 194 -8.58 3.33 -5.12
C PRO A 194 -7.17 3.85 -4.81
N ALA A 195 -6.62 3.46 -3.67
CA ALA A 195 -5.23 3.68 -3.29
C ALA A 195 -4.45 2.37 -3.45
N THR A 196 -3.38 2.39 -4.24
CA THR A 196 -2.54 1.19 -4.46
C THR A 196 -1.27 1.27 -3.63
N VAL A 197 -0.99 0.19 -2.90
CA VAL A 197 0.19 0.02 -2.07
C VAL A 197 1.04 -1.13 -2.63
N HIS A 198 2.36 -0.93 -2.63
CA HIS A 198 3.35 -1.91 -3.09
C HIS A 198 4.29 -2.24 -1.93
N VAL A 199 4.20 -3.46 -1.40
CA VAL A 199 5.10 -3.97 -0.36
C VAL A 199 5.93 -5.10 -0.94
N ASP A 200 7.25 -5.05 -0.74
CA ASP A 200 8.14 -6.16 -1.10
C ASP A 200 9.09 -6.40 0.07
N LEU A 201 8.97 -7.56 0.70
CA LEU A 201 9.76 -7.95 1.88
C LEU A 201 10.85 -8.96 1.48
N THR A 202 10.89 -9.37 0.22
CA THR A 202 11.77 -10.39 -0.28
C THR A 202 13.12 -9.78 -0.62
N LEU A 203 14.19 -10.39 -0.12
CA LEU A 203 15.53 -9.97 -0.51
C LEU A 203 15.79 -10.36 -1.98
N PRO A 204 16.54 -9.55 -2.75
CA PRO A 204 16.96 -9.95 -4.08
C PRO A 204 17.81 -11.24 -4.01
N GLU A 205 17.70 -12.06 -5.06
CA GLU A 205 18.57 -13.22 -5.26
C GLU A 205 19.90 -12.77 -5.86
N VAL A 206 21.01 -13.22 -5.27
CA VAL A 206 22.37 -12.95 -5.75
C VAL A 206 23.13 -14.26 -5.81
N THR A 207 23.75 -14.55 -6.96
CA THR A 207 24.54 -15.76 -7.17
C THR A 207 25.94 -15.41 -7.66
N LEU A 208 26.94 -16.07 -7.06
CA LEU A 208 28.32 -16.05 -7.51
C LEU A 208 28.65 -17.38 -8.19
N SER A 209 29.33 -17.31 -9.33
CA SER A 209 29.76 -18.48 -10.10
C SER A 209 31.28 -18.48 -10.30
N GLY A 210 31.86 -19.62 -10.65
CA GLY A 210 33.32 -19.73 -10.84
C GLY A 210 34.13 -19.75 -9.54
N LEU A 211 33.51 -20.02 -8.40
CA LEU A 211 34.18 -20.18 -7.09
C LEU A 211 34.87 -21.55 -6.99
N ARG A 212 36.05 -21.68 -7.61
CA ARG A 212 36.87 -22.91 -7.62
C ARG A 212 38.36 -22.59 -7.43
N ALA A 213 39.20 -23.63 -7.40
CA ALA A 213 40.63 -23.45 -7.55
C ALA A 213 40.99 -23.17 -9.02
N TYR A 214 41.92 -22.25 -9.23
CA TYR A 214 42.51 -21.88 -10.50
C TYR A 214 44.02 -22.07 -10.44
N THR A 215 44.61 -22.59 -11.51
CA THR A 215 46.07 -22.58 -11.63
C THR A 215 46.56 -21.27 -12.23
N VAL A 216 47.81 -20.89 -11.93
CA VAL A 216 48.38 -19.58 -12.34
C VAL A 216 48.38 -19.31 -13.84
N ASP A 217 48.25 -20.33 -14.68
CA ASP A 217 48.13 -20.22 -16.14
C ASP A 217 46.69 -20.02 -16.63
N GLU A 218 45.68 -20.10 -15.76
CA GLU A 218 44.29 -19.85 -16.11
C GLU A 218 43.91 -18.36 -16.00
N GLN A 219 42.73 -18.04 -16.55
CA GLN A 219 42.05 -16.77 -16.30
C GLN A 219 40.97 -17.01 -15.25
N VAL A 220 41.00 -16.23 -14.17
CA VAL A 220 39.98 -16.27 -13.13
C VAL A 220 38.80 -15.43 -13.59
N VAL A 221 37.65 -16.08 -13.75
CA VAL A 221 36.38 -15.42 -14.05
C VAL A 221 35.38 -15.81 -12.97
N VAL A 222 35.07 -14.86 -12.09
CA VAL A 222 34.03 -15.02 -11.06
C VAL A 222 32.80 -14.25 -11.51
N GLY A 223 31.79 -14.99 -12.00
CA GLY A 223 30.54 -14.41 -12.48
C GLY A 223 29.63 -13.98 -11.32
N CYS A 224 28.67 -13.11 -11.64
CA CYS A 224 27.70 -12.56 -10.71
C CYS A 224 26.38 -12.37 -11.44
N GLU A 225 25.29 -12.85 -10.86
CA GLU A 225 23.95 -12.56 -11.33
C GLU A 225 23.08 -12.13 -10.16
N ALA A 226 22.25 -11.11 -10.36
CA ALA A 226 21.28 -10.64 -9.39
C ALA A 226 19.91 -10.49 -10.05
N SER A 227 18.87 -10.93 -9.34
CA SER A 227 17.49 -10.82 -9.80
C SER A 227 16.58 -10.58 -8.62
N ASP A 228 15.50 -9.84 -8.86
CA ASP A 228 14.39 -9.70 -7.93
C ASP A 228 13.07 -9.87 -8.69
N ALA A 229 12.14 -10.63 -8.11
CA ALA A 229 10.92 -11.06 -8.80
C ALA A 229 9.74 -10.10 -8.61
N LEU A 230 9.77 -9.23 -7.59
CA LEU A 230 8.62 -8.45 -7.18
C LEU A 230 8.85 -6.96 -7.45
N SER A 231 9.73 -6.30 -6.69
CA SER A 231 10.04 -4.89 -6.89
C SER A 231 11.10 -4.66 -7.97
N GLY A 232 11.90 -5.68 -8.32
CA GLY A 232 12.99 -5.56 -9.29
C GLY A 232 14.25 -4.94 -8.68
N ILE A 233 15.34 -4.90 -9.45
CA ILE A 233 16.64 -4.45 -8.95
C ILE A 233 16.80 -2.92 -9.04
N ALA A 234 17.10 -2.27 -7.92
CA ALA A 234 17.47 -0.85 -7.85
C ALA A 234 18.95 -0.62 -8.13
N SER A 235 19.82 -1.40 -7.50
CA SER A 235 21.26 -1.37 -7.69
C SER A 235 21.87 -2.74 -7.52
N SER A 236 22.90 -3.05 -8.30
CA SER A 236 23.61 -4.33 -8.18
C SER A 236 25.05 -4.21 -8.63
N GLU A 237 25.91 -4.96 -7.95
CA GLU A 237 27.29 -5.20 -8.33
C GLU A 237 27.45 -6.26 -9.44
N CYS A 238 26.37 -6.95 -9.83
CA CYS A 238 26.36 -8.06 -10.79
C CYS A 238 26.20 -7.65 -12.27
N GLY A 239 26.60 -6.44 -12.66
CA GLY A 239 26.57 -6.01 -14.08
C GLY A 239 27.73 -6.55 -14.93
N ALA A 240 28.74 -7.13 -14.28
CA ALA A 240 29.94 -7.73 -14.88
C ALA A 240 30.52 -8.80 -13.92
N PRO A 241 31.45 -9.66 -14.37
CA PRO A 241 32.18 -10.55 -13.47
C PRO A 241 32.82 -9.75 -12.32
N ARG A 242 32.76 -10.29 -11.10
CA ARG A 242 33.42 -9.70 -9.93
C ARG A 242 34.93 -9.78 -10.03
N VAL A 243 35.42 -10.78 -10.75
CA VAL A 243 36.83 -10.96 -11.09
C VAL A 243 36.90 -11.39 -12.55
N ASP A 244 37.73 -10.72 -13.32
CA ASP A 244 38.12 -11.12 -14.67
C ASP A 244 39.59 -10.73 -14.86
N ALA A 245 40.49 -11.63 -14.45
CA ALA A 245 41.92 -11.37 -14.47
C ALA A 245 42.74 -12.66 -14.60
N PRO A 246 43.95 -12.60 -15.17
CA PRO A 246 44.86 -13.74 -15.17
C PRO A 246 45.23 -14.18 -13.76
N ALA A 247 45.16 -15.47 -13.47
CA ALA A 247 45.35 -16.02 -12.12
C ALA A 247 46.70 -15.63 -11.51
N TRP A 248 47.79 -15.70 -12.29
CA TRP A 248 49.12 -15.28 -11.84
C TRP A 248 49.21 -13.83 -11.35
N SER A 249 48.32 -12.95 -11.78
CA SER A 249 48.33 -11.53 -11.40
C SER A 249 47.62 -11.25 -10.07
N LEU A 250 46.83 -12.21 -9.58
CA LEU A 250 46.03 -12.07 -8.37
C LEU A 250 46.78 -12.51 -7.10
N GLY A 251 47.89 -13.23 -7.27
CA GLY A 251 48.66 -13.82 -6.17
C GLY A 251 48.11 -15.17 -5.71
N LEU A 252 48.96 -15.97 -5.07
CA LEU A 252 48.61 -17.33 -4.61
C LEU A 252 47.77 -17.30 -3.32
N GLY A 253 47.00 -18.35 -3.11
CA GLY A 253 46.18 -18.58 -1.93
C GLY A 253 44.68 -18.35 -2.16
N SER A 254 43.93 -18.30 -1.07
CA SER A 254 42.49 -18.09 -1.07
C SER A 254 42.16 -16.60 -1.20
N HIS A 255 41.23 -16.28 -2.10
CA HIS A 255 40.74 -14.93 -2.39
C HIS A 255 39.25 -14.85 -2.12
N ALA A 256 38.84 -13.89 -1.29
CA ALA A 256 37.44 -13.62 -1.03
C ALA A 256 36.83 -12.73 -2.12
N VAL A 257 35.58 -13.02 -2.47
CA VAL A 257 34.75 -12.21 -3.38
C VAL A 257 33.40 -11.98 -2.73
N SER A 258 32.86 -10.79 -2.92
CA SER A 258 31.50 -10.47 -2.53
C SER A 258 30.73 -9.79 -3.66
N ALA A 259 29.42 -9.91 -3.57
CA ALA A 259 28.49 -9.18 -4.40
C ALA A 259 27.27 -8.75 -3.59
N GLU A 260 26.86 -7.51 -3.78
CA GLU A 260 25.65 -6.94 -3.21
C GLU A 260 24.63 -6.56 -4.29
N ALA A 261 23.35 -6.72 -3.96
CA ALA A 261 22.25 -6.15 -4.71
C ALA A 261 21.19 -5.57 -3.77
N THR A 262 20.53 -4.51 -4.23
CA THR A 262 19.42 -3.83 -3.56
C THR A 262 18.24 -3.76 -4.52
N ASP A 263 17.05 -4.09 -4.06
CA ASP A 263 15.81 -4.02 -4.84
C ASP A 263 15.15 -2.63 -4.77
N LEU A 264 14.03 -2.41 -5.47
CA LEU A 264 13.30 -1.12 -5.45
C LEU A 264 12.57 -0.85 -4.13
N ALA A 265 12.34 -1.85 -3.28
CA ALA A 265 11.81 -1.68 -1.92
C ALA A 265 12.87 -1.33 -0.87
N GLY A 266 14.15 -1.44 -1.22
CA GLY A 266 15.28 -1.20 -0.34
C GLY A 266 15.75 -2.43 0.43
N ASN A 267 15.31 -3.64 0.07
CA ASN A 267 15.89 -4.88 0.57
C ASN A 267 17.28 -5.10 0.00
N VAL A 268 18.23 -5.50 0.85
CA VAL A 268 19.64 -5.65 0.49
C VAL A 268 20.10 -7.09 0.71
N ARG A 269 20.76 -7.67 -0.29
CA ARG A 269 21.40 -8.98 -0.20
C ARG A 269 22.89 -8.88 -0.49
N LEU A 270 23.70 -9.26 0.49
CA LEU A 270 25.13 -9.49 0.33
C LEU A 270 25.41 -10.99 0.29
N VAL A 271 26.18 -11.44 -0.71
CA VAL A 271 26.69 -12.81 -0.82
C VAL A 271 28.21 -12.79 -0.88
N THR A 272 28.84 -13.72 -0.18
CA THR A 272 30.29 -13.91 -0.16
C THR A 272 30.67 -15.30 -0.62
N GLY A 273 31.86 -15.41 -1.21
CA GLY A 273 32.46 -16.67 -1.64
C GLY A 273 33.97 -16.55 -1.71
N SER A 274 34.64 -17.64 -2.04
CA SER A 274 36.09 -17.64 -2.24
C SER A 274 36.50 -18.52 -3.40
N TYR A 275 37.54 -18.11 -4.11
CA TYR A 275 38.27 -18.93 -5.07
C TYR A 275 39.72 -19.07 -4.60
N GLU A 276 40.44 -20.05 -5.13
CA GLU A 276 41.84 -20.28 -4.77
C GLU A 276 42.71 -20.14 -6.00
N VAL A 277 43.88 -19.52 -5.86
CA VAL A 277 44.91 -19.49 -6.90
C VAL A 277 46.11 -20.29 -6.41
N LEU A 278 46.49 -21.31 -7.16
CA LEU A 278 47.60 -22.18 -6.81
C LEU A 278 48.55 -22.36 -7.99
N VAL A 279 49.80 -22.72 -7.69
CA VAL A 279 50.81 -23.05 -8.68
C VAL A 279 51.12 -24.53 -8.64
N THR A 280 51.22 -25.12 -9.82
CA THR A 280 51.69 -26.49 -10.07
C THR A 280 52.88 -26.43 -11.03
N PHE A 281 53.65 -27.52 -11.14
CA PHE A 281 54.73 -27.59 -12.12
C PHE A 281 54.21 -27.38 -13.55
N ASP A 282 53.10 -28.02 -13.91
CA ASP A 282 52.48 -27.87 -15.23
C ASP A 282 52.01 -26.44 -15.51
N SER A 283 51.30 -25.81 -14.57
CA SER A 283 50.82 -24.43 -14.77
C SER A 283 51.96 -23.43 -14.88
N LEU A 284 53.03 -23.61 -14.10
CA LEU A 284 54.20 -22.75 -14.20
C LEU A 284 54.95 -22.95 -15.52
N VAL A 285 55.02 -24.18 -16.04
CA VAL A 285 55.57 -24.46 -17.38
C VAL A 285 54.74 -23.74 -18.44
N THR A 286 53.42 -23.93 -18.45
CA THR A 286 52.52 -23.29 -19.42
C THR A 286 52.61 -21.76 -19.36
N LEU A 287 52.65 -21.19 -18.16
CA LEU A 287 52.79 -19.74 -17.98
C LEU A 287 54.16 -19.23 -18.46
N THR A 288 55.24 -19.97 -18.18
CA THR A 288 56.59 -19.64 -18.64
C THR A 288 56.65 -19.62 -20.17
N GLU A 289 56.08 -20.62 -20.83
CA GLU A 289 56.01 -20.69 -22.29
C GLU A 289 55.20 -19.54 -22.88
N ARG A 290 54.06 -19.21 -22.25
CA ARG A 290 53.21 -18.09 -22.67
C ARG A 290 53.91 -16.74 -22.54
N PHE A 291 54.60 -16.50 -21.43
CA PHE A 291 55.34 -15.25 -21.22
C PHE A 291 56.51 -15.08 -22.18
N ALA A 292 57.16 -16.19 -22.55
CA ALA A 292 58.31 -16.19 -23.44
C ALA A 292 57.97 -16.16 -24.94
N ASP A 293 56.69 -16.25 -25.30
CA ASP A 293 56.14 -16.11 -26.66
C ASP A 293 56.94 -16.88 -27.74
N GLY A 294 57.35 -18.11 -27.43
CA GLY A 294 58.10 -18.97 -28.37
C GLY A 294 59.60 -18.67 -28.50
N ALA A 295 60.19 -17.84 -27.62
CA ALA A 295 61.63 -17.58 -27.64
C ALA A 295 62.47 -18.87 -27.41
N PRO A 296 63.66 -19.02 -28.05
CA PRO A 296 64.47 -20.24 -27.91
C PRO A 296 64.92 -20.56 -26.47
N SER A 297 65.09 -19.53 -25.64
CA SER A 297 65.44 -19.64 -24.21
C SER A 297 64.39 -20.35 -23.37
N THR A 298 63.15 -20.46 -23.85
CA THR A 298 62.03 -21.16 -23.19
C THR A 298 62.33 -22.63 -22.96
N SER A 299 62.94 -23.31 -23.95
CA SER A 299 63.30 -24.73 -23.88
C SER A 299 64.18 -25.05 -22.66
N GLY A 300 65.13 -24.16 -22.35
CA GLY A 300 66.04 -24.29 -21.22
C GLY A 300 65.39 -23.98 -19.87
N LEU A 301 64.36 -23.13 -19.82
CA LEU A 301 63.56 -22.84 -18.63
C LEU A 301 62.61 -24.00 -18.31
N VAL A 302 61.87 -24.48 -19.31
CA VAL A 302 60.94 -25.61 -19.18
C VAL A 302 61.67 -26.88 -18.74
N ALA A 303 62.84 -27.18 -19.33
CA ALA A 303 63.65 -28.33 -18.91
C ALA A 303 64.04 -28.29 -17.42
N LYS A 304 64.22 -27.10 -16.83
CA LYS A 304 64.54 -26.95 -15.42
C LYS A 304 63.31 -27.17 -14.53
N LEU A 305 62.14 -26.67 -14.93
CA LEU A 305 60.88 -26.94 -14.23
C LEU A 305 60.54 -28.44 -14.27
N ARG A 306 60.70 -29.11 -15.41
CA ARG A 306 60.49 -30.57 -15.54
C ARG A 306 61.49 -31.39 -14.72
N ALA A 307 62.75 -30.92 -14.61
CA ALA A 307 63.73 -31.56 -13.74
C ALA A 307 63.42 -31.34 -12.25
N ALA A 308 62.80 -30.21 -11.88
CA ALA A 308 62.32 -29.93 -10.54
C ALA A 308 61.12 -30.81 -10.17
N GLU A 309 60.13 -30.92 -11.06
CA GLU A 309 58.99 -31.84 -10.94
C GLU A 309 59.46 -33.28 -10.70
N ALA A 310 60.38 -33.79 -11.53
CA ALA A 310 60.95 -35.13 -11.36
C ALA A 310 61.74 -35.34 -10.05
N ALA A 311 62.19 -34.26 -9.40
CA ALA A 311 62.83 -34.33 -8.09
C ALA A 311 61.81 -34.30 -6.95
N PHE A 312 60.74 -33.51 -7.10
CA PHE A 312 59.58 -33.49 -6.21
C PHE A 312 58.90 -34.86 -6.15
N ASP A 313 58.65 -35.50 -7.30
CA ASP A 313 58.03 -36.83 -7.39
C ASP A 313 58.87 -37.93 -6.70
N LYS A 314 60.18 -37.72 -6.55
CA LYS A 314 61.09 -38.62 -5.85
C LYS A 314 61.20 -38.33 -4.36
N GLY A 315 60.50 -37.31 -3.85
CA GLY A 315 60.61 -36.82 -2.47
C GLY A 315 62.01 -36.32 -2.13
N ASN A 316 62.74 -35.76 -3.10
CA ASN A 316 64.10 -35.27 -2.91
C ASN A 316 64.13 -33.74 -2.86
N ASP A 317 63.82 -33.19 -1.68
CA ASP A 317 63.68 -31.74 -1.45
C ASP A 317 64.96 -30.95 -1.78
N ASN A 318 66.13 -31.52 -1.50
CA ASN A 318 67.42 -30.91 -1.83
C ASN A 318 67.62 -30.78 -3.35
N ALA A 319 67.29 -31.84 -4.09
CA ALA A 319 67.35 -31.81 -5.54
C ALA A 319 66.30 -30.85 -6.11
N LEU A 320 65.07 -30.86 -5.58
CA LEU A 320 64.01 -29.93 -5.94
C LEU A 320 64.44 -28.47 -5.75
N ALA A 321 64.90 -28.10 -4.56
CA ALA A 321 65.40 -26.76 -4.24
C ALA A 321 66.53 -26.34 -5.19
N GLY A 322 67.48 -27.25 -5.48
CA GLY A 322 68.54 -27.00 -6.45
C GLY A 322 68.03 -26.76 -7.87
N LYS A 323 67.01 -27.49 -8.33
CA LYS A 323 66.43 -27.33 -9.67
C LYS A 323 65.57 -26.06 -9.78
N ILE A 324 64.78 -25.74 -8.77
CA ILE A 324 64.05 -24.47 -8.69
C ILE A 324 65.03 -23.28 -8.64
N GLY A 325 66.09 -23.35 -7.84
CA GLY A 325 67.14 -22.33 -7.83
C GLY A 325 67.82 -22.15 -9.20
N ALA A 326 68.07 -23.25 -9.92
CA ALA A 326 68.59 -23.19 -11.28
C ALA A 326 67.59 -22.54 -12.26
N PHE A 327 66.29 -22.79 -12.13
CA PHE A 327 65.24 -22.13 -12.92
C PHE A 327 65.24 -20.62 -12.64
N ARG A 328 65.16 -20.24 -11.37
CA ARG A 328 65.18 -18.84 -10.90
C ARG A 328 66.39 -18.06 -11.43
N ASN A 329 67.59 -18.64 -11.32
CA ASN A 329 68.81 -18.04 -11.87
C ASN A 329 68.77 -17.87 -13.41
N ALA A 330 68.11 -18.79 -14.11
CA ALA A 330 68.00 -18.74 -15.57
C ALA A 330 67.03 -17.65 -16.07
N LEU A 331 66.13 -17.15 -15.21
CA LEU A 331 65.22 -16.05 -15.55
C LEU A 331 65.99 -14.76 -15.90
N HIS A 332 67.08 -14.45 -15.18
CA HIS A 332 67.93 -13.30 -15.51
C HIS A 332 68.52 -13.38 -16.93
N GLY A 333 68.95 -14.57 -17.35
CA GLY A 333 69.43 -14.81 -18.71
C GLY A 333 68.33 -14.65 -19.76
N ALA A 334 67.11 -15.07 -19.44
CA ALA A 334 65.95 -14.91 -20.33
C ALA A 334 65.54 -13.43 -20.47
N VAL A 335 65.65 -12.62 -19.40
CA VAL A 335 65.44 -11.17 -19.46
C VAL A 335 66.52 -10.49 -20.30
N ALA A 336 67.80 -10.82 -20.07
CA ALA A 336 68.91 -10.25 -20.84
C ALA A 336 68.84 -10.61 -22.34
N GLY A 337 68.31 -11.80 -22.66
CA GLY A 337 68.05 -12.25 -24.02
C GLY A 337 66.77 -11.70 -24.66
N GLY A 338 66.01 -10.85 -23.96
CA GLY A 338 64.77 -10.25 -24.46
C GLY A 338 63.57 -11.20 -24.54
N ALA A 339 63.68 -12.42 -24.01
CA ALA A 339 62.61 -13.42 -24.02
C ALA A 339 61.56 -13.18 -22.93
N LEU A 340 61.94 -12.52 -21.83
CA LEU A 340 61.03 -12.13 -20.76
C LEU A 340 61.25 -10.66 -20.44
N THR A 341 60.20 -9.98 -20.02
CA THR A 341 60.35 -8.70 -19.31
C THR A 341 60.81 -8.93 -17.87
N ALA A 342 61.37 -7.90 -17.23
CA ALA A 342 61.75 -7.99 -15.82
C ALA A 342 60.55 -8.34 -14.91
N ALA A 343 59.38 -7.78 -15.19
CA ALA A 343 58.16 -8.06 -14.43
C ALA A 343 57.66 -9.51 -14.60
N GLN A 344 57.71 -10.05 -15.83
CA GLN A 344 57.36 -11.45 -16.06
C GLN A 344 58.33 -12.40 -15.35
N ALA A 345 59.62 -12.10 -15.37
CA ALA A 345 60.62 -12.88 -14.64
C ALA A 345 60.38 -12.84 -13.11
N GLU A 346 60.02 -11.69 -12.56
CA GLU A 346 59.69 -11.57 -11.12
C GLU A 346 58.46 -12.40 -10.73
N VAL A 347 57.42 -12.42 -11.58
CA VAL A 347 56.24 -13.28 -11.39
C VAL A 347 56.67 -14.76 -11.40
N LEU A 348 57.41 -15.20 -12.42
CA LEU A 348 57.86 -16.60 -12.52
C LEU A 348 58.78 -17.00 -11.35
N ASP A 349 59.63 -16.09 -10.89
CA ASP A 349 60.52 -16.31 -9.73
C ASP A 349 59.72 -16.54 -8.45
N THR A 350 58.73 -15.69 -8.19
CA THR A 350 57.84 -15.77 -7.02
C THR A 350 57.03 -17.07 -7.04
N LEU A 351 56.45 -17.41 -8.19
CA LEU A 351 55.66 -18.63 -8.37
C LEU A 351 56.53 -19.89 -8.26
N ALA A 352 57.76 -19.88 -8.78
CA ALA A 352 58.68 -21.00 -8.64
C ALA A 352 59.11 -21.23 -7.18
N ALA A 353 59.28 -20.16 -6.40
CA ALA A 353 59.59 -20.27 -4.98
C ALA A 353 58.46 -20.96 -4.19
N ALA A 354 57.21 -20.76 -4.58
CA ALA A 354 56.04 -21.36 -3.94
C ALA A 354 55.86 -22.86 -4.24
N LEU A 355 56.65 -23.45 -5.15
CA LEU A 355 56.70 -24.90 -5.38
C LEU A 355 57.63 -25.64 -4.39
N LEU A 356 58.35 -24.90 -3.54
CA LEU A 356 59.17 -25.48 -2.49
C LEU A 356 58.33 -25.75 -1.23
N PRO A 357 58.62 -26.84 -0.50
CA PRO A 357 57.90 -27.23 0.71
C PRO A 357 58.12 -26.29 1.90
#